data_AF-A0A6P2C8U2-F1
#
_entry.id   AF-A0A6P2C8U2-F1
#
_cell.length_a   1.000
_cell.length_b   1.000
_cell.length_c   1.000
_cell.angle_alpha   90.00
_cell.angle_beta   90.00
_cell.angle_gamma   90.00
#
_symmetry.space_group_name_H-M   'P 1'
#
loop_
_entity.id
_entity.type
_entity.pdbx_description
1 polymer ?
#
loop_
_entity_poly.entity_id
_entity_poly.type
_entity_poly.pdbx_seq_one_letter_code
_entity_poly.pdbx_strand_id
1 'polypeptide(L)'
;MTRRLCAAGGSCRLARYGPHTTIDGWLPAEAGPGSTLCALDHSDVAAAVAGLWHVHLGLLRMIRETSRISAEIRTPSPAPPIPINVHAEAMTEEIERRVRECAELVLDALDEDPASARTLPARIEVLEEHLDELVTLPASWVVTFGRDGRRTGFEVDGPMLSLALVDLHRRGRTAAGLTVQRERMPLPCPRCERRCLGRDIGTDRVDCTACRGEWTLDGYRQLTVIGAAAAGKAATR
;
A
#
# COMPACT_ATOMS: atom_id res chain seq x y z
N MET A 1 -4.39 8.17 -30.73
CA MET A 1 -4.69 7.77 -29.34
C MET A 1 -3.54 8.23 -28.47
N THR A 2 -3.75 9.22 -27.61
CA THR A 2 -2.71 9.77 -26.73
C THR A 2 -2.43 8.78 -25.62
N ARG A 3 -1.22 8.23 -25.57
CA ARG A 3 -0.78 7.27 -24.54
C ARG A 3 -0.77 7.99 -23.19
N ARG A 4 -1.65 7.60 -22.26
CA ARG A 4 -1.69 8.15 -20.90
C ARG A 4 -0.78 7.32 -20.00
N LEU A 5 0.14 7.97 -19.31
CA LEU A 5 1.05 7.32 -18.39
C LEU A 5 0.42 7.19 -17.00
N CYS A 6 0.84 6.18 -16.24
CA CYS A 6 0.40 5.96 -14.86
C CYS A 6 0.77 7.15 -13.98
N ALA A 7 -0.23 7.68 -13.26
CA ALA A 7 -0.09 8.79 -12.32
C ALA A 7 0.81 8.45 -11.11
N ALA A 8 1.07 7.17 -10.84
CA ALA A 8 2.08 6.76 -9.87
C ALA A 8 3.51 7.20 -10.26
N GLY A 9 3.75 7.59 -11.51
CA GLY A 9 5.00 8.21 -11.95
C GLY A 9 6.23 7.32 -11.67
N GLY A 10 7.23 7.89 -11.01
CA GLY A 10 8.45 7.16 -10.60
C GLY A 10 8.21 6.07 -9.55
N SER A 11 7.06 6.09 -8.87
CA SER A 11 6.64 5.04 -7.92
C SER A 11 5.84 3.92 -8.60
N CYS A 12 5.52 4.04 -9.90
CA CYS A 12 4.82 3.02 -10.66
C CYS A 12 5.61 1.70 -10.64
N ARG A 13 4.99 0.63 -10.15
CA ARG A 13 5.66 -0.67 -10.02
C ARG A 13 5.97 -1.31 -11.36
N LEU A 14 5.21 -0.99 -12.40
CA LEU A 14 5.46 -1.43 -13.76
C LEU A 14 6.33 -0.47 -14.57
N ALA A 15 6.90 0.59 -13.96
CA ALA A 15 7.77 1.52 -14.66
C ALA A 15 8.94 0.78 -15.32
N ARG A 16 9.22 1.03 -16.59
CA ARG A 16 10.31 0.37 -17.33
C ARG A 16 11.41 1.37 -17.61
N TYR A 17 12.66 0.91 -17.52
CA TYR A 17 13.76 1.67 -18.07
C TYR A 17 13.65 1.62 -19.60
N GLY A 18 13.69 2.79 -20.23
CA GLY A 18 13.60 2.90 -21.68
C GLY A 18 14.41 4.10 -22.16
N PRO A 19 15.02 4.02 -23.36
CA PRO A 19 15.75 5.15 -23.92
C PRO A 19 14.74 6.28 -24.16
N HIS A 20 14.93 7.44 -23.53
CA HIS A 20 14.19 8.63 -23.94
C HIS A 20 14.98 9.26 -25.09
N THR A 21 14.31 9.99 -25.97
CA THR A 21 14.93 10.69 -27.09
C THR A 21 15.96 11.76 -26.68
N THR A 22 16.16 12.00 -25.37
CA THR A 22 17.09 13.04 -24.88
C THR A 22 17.74 12.81 -23.49
N ILE A 23 17.23 11.95 -22.60
CA ILE A 23 17.86 11.61 -21.30
C ILE A 23 17.49 10.15 -20.98
N ASP A 24 18.35 9.35 -20.37
CA ASP A 24 17.95 8.00 -19.91
C ASP A 24 17.16 8.05 -18.59
N GLY A 25 16.11 7.22 -18.44
CA GLY A 25 15.31 7.20 -17.21
C GLY A 25 14.19 6.16 -17.13
N TRP A 26 13.42 6.21 -16.04
CA TRP A 26 12.31 5.29 -15.76
C TRP A 26 11.00 5.85 -16.29
N LEU A 27 10.36 5.14 -17.22
CA LEU A 27 9.05 5.50 -17.76
C LEU A 27 7.94 4.74 -17.02
N PRO A 28 6.93 5.42 -16.45
CA PRO A 28 5.77 4.75 -15.88
C PRO A 28 5.05 3.89 -16.92
N ALA A 29 4.34 2.86 -16.44
CA ALA A 29 3.50 2.06 -17.32
C ALA A 29 2.34 2.87 -17.88
N GLU A 30 1.67 2.34 -18.90
CA GLU A 30 0.43 2.93 -19.41
C GLU A 30 -0.67 2.82 -18.36
N ALA A 31 -1.43 3.90 -18.22
CA ALA A 31 -2.66 3.88 -17.44
C ALA A 31 -3.71 3.00 -18.12
N GLY A 32 -4.59 2.39 -17.33
CA GLY A 32 -5.70 1.59 -17.84
C GLY A 32 -6.73 2.45 -18.60
N PRO A 33 -7.61 1.83 -19.41
CA PRO A 33 -8.75 2.54 -20.00
C PRO A 33 -9.62 3.17 -18.90
N GLY A 34 -9.90 4.46 -18.98
CA GLY A 34 -10.74 5.17 -18.00
C GLY A 34 -10.08 5.46 -16.64
N SER A 35 -8.89 4.90 -16.38
CA SER A 35 -8.13 5.15 -15.16
C SER A 35 -6.90 6.01 -15.44
N THR A 36 -6.42 6.69 -14.41
CA THR A 36 -5.14 7.41 -14.36
C THR A 36 -4.02 6.51 -13.82
N LEU A 37 -4.35 5.35 -13.25
CA LEU A 37 -3.40 4.36 -12.75
C LEU A 37 -3.25 3.18 -13.73
N CYS A 38 -2.11 2.49 -13.67
CA CYS A 38 -1.95 1.20 -14.36
C CYS A 38 -2.69 0.10 -13.60
N ALA A 39 -3.02 -1.00 -14.27
CA ALA A 39 -3.78 -2.11 -13.66
C ALA A 39 -3.14 -2.68 -12.38
N LEU A 40 -1.80 -2.66 -12.28
CA LEU A 40 -1.12 -3.12 -11.07
C LEU A 40 -1.27 -2.13 -9.91
N ASP A 41 -1.06 -0.85 -10.15
CA ASP A 41 -1.18 0.16 -9.10
C ASP A 41 -2.64 0.30 -8.65
N HIS A 42 -3.60 0.17 -9.57
CA HIS A 42 -5.03 0.11 -9.26
C HIS A 42 -5.39 -1.09 -8.37
N SER A 43 -4.93 -2.30 -8.74
CA SER A 43 -5.12 -3.50 -7.91
C SER A 43 -4.46 -3.39 -6.53
N ASP A 44 -3.33 -2.71 -6.43
CA ASP A 44 -2.66 -2.45 -5.15
C ASP A 44 -3.50 -1.53 -4.25
N VAL A 45 -4.17 -0.54 -4.82
CA VAL A 45 -5.11 0.34 -4.08
C VAL A 45 -6.31 -0.47 -3.60
N ALA A 46 -6.96 -1.24 -4.48
CA ALA A 46 -8.10 -2.07 -4.10
C ALA A 46 -7.75 -3.04 -2.95
N ALA A 47 -6.61 -3.73 -3.06
CA ALA A 47 -6.14 -4.63 -2.01
C ALA A 47 -5.78 -3.90 -0.70
N ALA A 48 -5.30 -2.66 -0.79
CA ALA A 48 -5.01 -1.85 0.38
C ALA A 48 -6.29 -1.43 1.10
N VAL A 49 -7.28 -0.90 0.37
CA VAL A 49 -8.58 -0.49 0.93
C VAL A 49 -9.25 -1.65 1.66
N ALA A 50 -9.35 -2.81 1.01
CA ALA A 50 -9.92 -4.02 1.62
C ALA A 50 -9.14 -4.52 2.85
N GLY A 51 -7.84 -4.24 2.92
CA GLY A 51 -6.99 -4.62 4.04
C GLY A 51 -7.05 -3.67 5.24
N LEU A 52 -7.52 -2.42 5.08
CA LEU A 52 -7.43 -1.38 6.11
C LEU A 52 -8.21 -1.74 7.38
N TRP A 53 -9.38 -2.38 7.25
CA TRP A 53 -10.17 -2.80 8.41
C TRP A 53 -9.40 -3.80 9.28
N HIS A 54 -8.74 -4.77 8.66
CA HIS A 54 -7.96 -5.77 9.38
C HIS A 54 -6.75 -5.14 10.09
N VAL A 55 -6.08 -4.19 9.43
CA VAL A 55 -4.99 -3.41 10.04
C VAL A 55 -5.49 -2.62 11.25
N HIS A 56 -6.61 -1.92 11.12
CA HIS A 56 -7.22 -1.15 12.19
C HIS A 56 -7.55 -2.03 13.41
N LEU A 57 -8.17 -3.20 13.20
CA LEU A 57 -8.43 -4.16 14.27
C LEU A 57 -7.14 -4.68 14.94
N GLY A 58 -6.07 -4.91 14.18
CA GLY A 58 -4.76 -5.29 14.70
C GLY A 58 -4.18 -4.23 15.65
N LEU A 59 -4.25 -2.95 15.26
CA LEU A 59 -3.79 -1.83 16.08
C LEU A 59 -4.61 -1.69 17.37
N LEU A 60 -5.94 -1.79 17.29
CA LEU A 60 -6.82 -1.76 18.46
C LEU A 60 -6.52 -2.90 19.45
N ARG A 61 -6.15 -4.07 18.94
CA ARG A 61 -5.75 -5.21 19.79
C ARG A 61 -4.48 -4.89 20.58
N MET A 62 -3.46 -4.31 19.93
CA MET A 62 -2.21 -3.91 20.59
C MET A 62 -2.43 -2.85 21.67
N ILE A 63 -3.30 -1.87 21.41
CA ILE A 63 -3.67 -0.84 22.40
C ILE A 63 -4.28 -1.50 23.64
N ARG A 64 -5.26 -2.39 23.44
CA ARG A 64 -5.94 -3.10 24.54
C ARG A 64 -5.03 -4.04 25.31
N GLU A 65 -4.12 -4.74 24.65
CA GLU A 65 -3.14 -5.63 25.30
C GLU A 65 -2.17 -4.84 26.18
N THR A 66 -1.74 -3.67 25.71
CA THR A 66 -0.88 -2.75 26.49
C THR A 66 -1.58 -2.27 27.77
N SER A 67 -2.88 -1.96 27.69
CA SER A 67 -3.68 -1.58 28.86
C SER A 67 -3.81 -2.70 29.91
N ARG A 68 -3.80 -3.99 29.49
CA ARG A 68 -3.96 -5.14 30.40
C ARG A 68 -2.70 -5.45 31.19
N ILE A 69 -1.52 -5.42 30.56
CA ILE A 69 -0.23 -5.70 31.23
C ILE A 69 0.02 -4.72 32.38
N SER A 70 -0.44 -3.47 32.25
CA SER A 70 -0.35 -2.49 33.32
C SER A 70 -1.18 -2.81 34.57
N ALA A 71 -2.21 -3.66 34.45
CA ALA A 71 -3.14 -3.93 35.54
C ALA A 71 -2.64 -5.03 36.49
N GLU A 72 -1.73 -5.90 36.06
CA GLU A 72 -1.29 -7.10 36.80
C GLU A 72 -0.14 -6.84 37.79
N ILE A 73 0.54 -5.69 37.75
CA ILE A 73 1.57 -5.32 38.74
C ILE A 73 1.01 -4.23 39.66
N ARG A 74 0.62 -4.58 40.89
CA ARG A 74 0.20 -3.59 41.90
C ARG A 74 0.94 -3.76 43.23
N THR A 75 2.01 -2.98 43.40
CA THR A 75 2.19 -2.15 44.59
C THR A 75 1.55 -0.77 44.31
N PRO A 76 0.86 -0.16 45.29
CA PRO A 76 0.12 1.08 45.07
C PRO A 76 1.08 2.27 44.99
N SER A 77 1.41 2.71 43.79
CA SER A 77 2.03 4.02 43.54
C SER A 77 0.93 5.07 43.29
N PRO A 78 1.02 6.31 43.83
CA PRO A 78 -0.06 7.32 43.76
C PRO A 78 -0.38 7.85 42.36
N ALA A 79 0.45 7.54 41.35
CA ALA A 79 0.18 7.81 39.96
C ALA A 79 0.70 6.62 39.13
N PRO A 80 -0.15 5.65 38.74
CA PRO A 80 0.31 4.60 37.85
C PRO A 80 0.65 5.23 36.49
N PRO A 81 1.85 4.97 35.93
CA PRO A 81 2.13 5.36 34.56
C PRO A 81 1.17 4.56 33.67
N ILE A 82 0.31 5.25 32.92
CA ILE A 82 -0.53 4.62 31.90
C ILE A 82 0.42 4.25 30.75
N PRO A 83 0.62 2.97 30.41
CA PRO A 83 1.36 2.62 29.22
C PRO A 83 0.45 2.88 28.02
N ILE A 84 0.66 4.02 27.39
CA ILE A 84 -0.05 4.43 26.18
C ILE A 84 0.79 3.96 25.00
N ASN A 85 0.22 3.11 24.13
CA ASN A 85 0.86 2.80 22.85
C ASN A 85 0.54 3.94 21.86
N VAL A 86 1.18 5.09 22.09
CA VAL A 86 0.96 6.35 21.35
C VAL A 86 1.12 6.14 19.85
N HIS A 87 2.01 5.24 19.44
CA HIS A 87 2.23 4.94 18.03
C HIS A 87 1.05 4.21 17.39
N ALA A 88 0.50 3.19 18.05
CA ALA A 88 -0.66 2.46 17.56
C ALA A 88 -1.92 3.34 17.56
N GLU A 89 -2.09 4.20 18.57
CA GLU A 89 -3.18 5.17 18.65
C GLU A 89 -3.11 6.19 17.50
N ALA A 90 -1.94 6.80 17.29
CA ALA A 90 -1.73 7.76 16.20
C ALA A 90 -1.99 7.13 14.82
N MET A 91 -1.59 5.86 14.61
CA MET A 91 -1.85 5.15 13.36
C MET A 91 -3.34 4.83 13.18
N THR A 92 -4.04 4.50 14.26
CA THR A 92 -5.50 4.26 14.25
C THR A 92 -6.25 5.52 13.84
N GLU A 93 -5.90 6.66 14.43
CA GLU A 93 -6.47 7.98 14.09
C GLU A 93 -6.13 8.39 12.64
N GLU A 94 -4.90 8.14 12.19
CA GLU A 94 -4.48 8.44 10.82
C GLU A 94 -5.30 7.64 9.78
N ILE A 95 -5.55 6.35 10.05
CA ILE A 95 -6.43 5.49 9.22
C ILE A 95 -7.84 6.05 9.18
N GLU A 96 -8.45 6.31 10.34
CA GLU A 96 -9.83 6.81 10.41
C GLU A 96 -10.00 8.16 9.70
N ARG A 97 -9.04 9.08 9.89
CA ARG A 97 -9.06 10.39 9.27
C ARG A 97 -8.92 10.26 7.75
N ARG A 98 -7.93 9.51 7.26
CA ARG A 98 -7.68 9.42 5.82
C ARG A 98 -8.78 8.66 5.07
N VAL A 99 -9.31 7.59 5.66
CA VAL A 99 -10.44 6.85 5.06
C VAL A 99 -11.69 7.72 5.00
N ARG A 100 -11.97 8.49 6.05
CA ARG A 100 -13.06 9.47 6.06
C ARG A 100 -12.89 10.53 4.97
N GLU A 101 -11.73 11.17 4.89
CA GLU A 101 -11.43 12.18 3.87
C GLU A 101 -11.68 11.63 2.46
N CYS A 102 -11.21 10.41 2.17
CA CYS A 102 -11.41 9.81 0.84
C CYS A 102 -12.88 9.46 0.59
N ALA A 103 -13.57 8.87 1.57
CA ALA A 103 -14.98 8.49 1.42
C ALA A 103 -15.89 9.72 1.25
N GLU A 104 -15.63 10.80 1.99
CA GLU A 104 -16.37 12.07 1.86
C GLU A 104 -16.20 12.68 0.47
N LEU A 105 -14.99 12.65 -0.10
CA LEU A 105 -14.76 13.14 -1.47
C LEU A 105 -15.47 12.28 -2.54
N VAL A 106 -15.53 10.97 -2.33
CA VAL A 106 -16.24 10.06 -3.23
C VAL A 106 -17.76 10.28 -3.15
N LEU A 107 -18.31 10.37 -1.94
CA LEU A 107 -19.75 10.62 -1.74
C LEU A 107 -20.15 12.00 -2.28
N ASP A 108 -19.32 13.03 -2.09
CA ASP A 108 -19.53 14.35 -2.70
C ASP A 108 -19.55 14.29 -4.23
N ALA A 109 -18.62 13.52 -4.84
CA ALA A 109 -18.60 13.32 -6.29
C ALA A 109 -19.82 12.53 -6.81
N LEU A 110 -20.43 11.69 -5.97
CA LEU A 110 -21.65 10.93 -6.28
C LEU A 110 -22.95 11.69 -5.94
N ASP A 111 -22.86 12.89 -5.35
CA ASP A 111 -23.99 13.65 -4.81
C ASP A 111 -24.78 12.86 -3.73
N GLU A 112 -24.05 12.09 -2.91
CA GLU A 112 -24.59 11.29 -1.81
C GLU A 112 -24.28 11.90 -0.44
N ASP A 113 -25.15 11.65 0.54
CA ASP A 113 -24.99 12.19 1.90
C ASP A 113 -23.83 11.48 2.64
N PRO A 114 -22.77 12.20 3.07
CA PRO A 114 -21.67 11.62 3.85
C PRO A 114 -22.12 11.00 5.18
N ALA A 115 -23.30 11.37 5.68
CA ALA A 115 -23.88 10.78 6.88
C ALA A 115 -24.41 9.35 6.68
N SER A 116 -24.45 8.84 5.43
CA SER A 116 -24.74 7.43 5.13
C SER A 116 -23.62 6.49 5.63
N ALA A 117 -22.36 6.95 5.59
CA ALA A 117 -21.18 6.19 5.97
C ALA A 117 -20.47 6.78 7.21
N ARG A 118 -21.09 6.65 8.38
CA ARG A 118 -20.54 7.22 9.64
C ARG A 118 -19.44 6.39 10.28
N THR A 119 -19.46 5.07 10.06
CA THR A 119 -18.52 4.15 10.70
C THR A 119 -17.33 3.89 9.76
N LEU A 120 -16.18 3.53 10.34
CA LEU A 120 -15.02 3.16 9.52
C LEU A 120 -15.32 2.01 8.54
N PRO A 121 -15.98 0.91 8.92
CA PRO A 121 -16.35 -0.15 7.98
C PRO A 121 -17.22 0.34 6.82
N ALA A 122 -18.26 1.15 7.10
CA ALA A 122 -19.12 1.68 6.04
C ALA A 122 -18.37 2.60 5.07
N ARG A 123 -17.39 3.37 5.57
CA ARG A 123 -16.54 4.20 4.71
C ARG A 123 -15.58 3.37 3.86
N ILE A 124 -15.07 2.27 4.40
CA ILE A 124 -14.25 1.32 3.63
C ILE A 124 -15.11 0.69 2.53
N GLU A 125 -16.35 0.29 2.85
CA GLU A 125 -17.30 -0.27 1.88
C GLU A 125 -17.57 0.71 0.73
N VAL A 126 -17.85 1.99 1.03
CA VAL A 126 -17.97 3.04 0.00
C VAL A 126 -16.72 3.12 -0.90
N LEU A 127 -15.52 3.07 -0.30
CA LEU A 127 -14.27 3.11 -1.07
C LEU A 127 -14.01 1.85 -1.89
N GLU A 128 -14.49 0.68 -1.45
CA GLU A 128 -14.40 -0.57 -2.19
C GLU A 128 -15.35 -0.57 -3.40
N GLU A 129 -16.56 -0.06 -3.22
CA GLU A 129 -17.59 0.01 -4.27
C GLU A 129 -17.26 1.08 -5.33
N HIS A 130 -16.74 2.23 -4.89
CA HIS A 130 -16.52 3.42 -5.72
C HIS A 130 -15.04 3.80 -5.85
N LEU A 131 -14.18 2.79 -6.00
CA LEU A 131 -12.74 3.02 -6.08
C LEU A 131 -12.34 3.78 -7.35
N ASP A 132 -13.05 3.54 -8.45
CA ASP A 132 -12.75 4.16 -9.74
C ASP A 132 -13.04 5.67 -9.71
N GLU A 133 -14.09 6.07 -9.00
CA GLU A 133 -14.44 7.47 -8.73
C GLU A 133 -13.31 8.14 -7.95
N LEU A 134 -12.81 7.50 -6.87
CA LEU A 134 -11.67 8.03 -6.12
C LEU A 134 -10.44 8.23 -7.02
N VAL A 135 -10.09 7.25 -7.86
CA VAL A 135 -8.89 7.29 -8.72
C VAL A 135 -9.03 8.35 -9.83
N THR A 136 -10.25 8.69 -10.22
CA THR A 136 -10.53 9.66 -11.29
C THR A 136 -10.83 11.06 -10.79
N LEU A 137 -10.89 11.27 -9.46
CA LEU A 137 -11.11 12.58 -8.87
C LEU A 137 -10.11 13.61 -9.43
N PRO A 138 -10.61 14.78 -9.88
CA PRO A 138 -9.76 15.84 -10.38
C PRO A 138 -8.87 16.38 -9.26
N ALA A 139 -7.77 17.00 -9.69
CA ALA A 139 -6.87 17.67 -8.79
C ALA A 139 -7.58 18.83 -8.06
N SER A 140 -7.45 18.85 -6.74
CA SER A 140 -8.08 19.84 -5.86
C SER A 140 -7.04 20.45 -4.93
N TRP A 141 -7.24 21.72 -4.58
CA TRP A 141 -6.33 22.42 -3.68
C TRP A 141 -6.68 22.12 -2.22
N VAL A 142 -5.77 21.47 -1.52
CA VAL A 142 -5.94 21.11 -0.10
C VAL A 142 -4.99 21.94 0.75
N VAL A 143 -5.49 22.45 1.87
CA VAL A 143 -4.68 23.17 2.86
C VAL A 143 -4.52 22.31 4.10
N THR A 144 -3.26 22.01 4.44
CA THR A 144 -2.92 21.29 5.67
C THR A 144 -2.24 22.22 6.66
N PHE A 145 -2.37 21.92 7.95
CA PHE A 145 -1.66 22.60 9.02
C PHE A 145 -0.46 21.75 9.44
N GLY A 146 0.74 22.30 9.26
CA GLY A 146 1.96 21.70 9.78
C GLY A 146 2.00 21.74 11.31
N ARG A 147 2.86 20.92 11.90
CA ARG A 147 3.11 20.94 13.36
C ARG A 147 3.70 22.28 13.84
N ASP A 148 4.30 23.04 12.94
CA ASP A 148 4.80 24.39 13.17
C ASP A 148 3.70 25.47 13.11
N GLY A 149 2.44 25.08 12.93
CA GLY A 149 1.30 25.98 12.81
C GLY A 149 1.19 26.68 11.45
N ARG A 150 2.10 26.40 10.51
CA ARG A 150 2.04 26.99 9.17
C ARG A 150 1.02 26.26 8.29
N ARG A 151 0.35 27.03 7.45
CA ARG A 151 -0.57 26.51 6.43
C ARG A 151 0.22 26.23 5.16
N THR A 152 0.25 24.97 4.75
CA THR A 152 0.82 24.56 3.47
C THR A 152 -0.31 24.08 2.59
N GLY A 153 -0.47 24.76 1.45
CA GLY A 153 -1.38 24.33 0.41
C GLY A 153 -0.63 23.52 -0.64
N PHE A 154 -1.23 22.43 -1.09
CA PHE A 154 -0.74 21.65 -2.22
C PHE A 154 -1.93 21.06 -2.97
N GLU A 155 -1.68 20.77 -4.24
CA GLU A 155 -2.65 20.13 -5.10
C GLU A 155 -2.65 18.62 -4.83
N VAL A 156 -3.85 18.06 -4.68
CA VAL A 156 -4.06 16.64 -4.41
C VAL A 156 -5.12 16.13 -5.39
N ASP A 157 -4.76 15.11 -6.16
CA ASP A 157 -5.66 14.41 -7.05
C ASP A 157 -6.06 13.03 -6.49
N GLY A 158 -7.04 12.41 -7.15
CA GLY A 158 -7.49 11.06 -6.84
C GLY A 158 -6.37 10.02 -6.73
N PRO A 159 -5.47 9.91 -7.74
CA PRO A 159 -4.35 8.97 -7.71
C PRO A 159 -3.41 9.15 -6.52
N MET A 160 -3.08 10.39 -6.16
CA MET A 160 -2.26 10.66 -4.98
C MET A 160 -2.95 10.19 -3.70
N LEU A 161 -4.26 10.42 -3.55
CA LEU A 161 -5.04 9.93 -2.41
C LEU A 161 -5.05 8.39 -2.36
N SER A 162 -5.34 7.74 -3.49
CA SER A 162 -5.35 6.29 -3.63
C SER A 162 -4.00 5.66 -3.25
N LEU A 163 -2.89 6.20 -3.77
CA LEU A 163 -1.55 5.71 -3.45
C LEU A 163 -1.17 5.98 -1.98
N ALA A 164 -1.69 7.06 -1.39
CA ALA A 164 -1.49 7.32 0.03
C ALA A 164 -2.24 6.31 0.92
N LEU A 165 -3.39 5.78 0.50
CA LEU A 165 -4.06 4.66 1.18
C LEU A 165 -3.21 3.38 1.14
N VAL A 166 -2.54 3.13 0.01
CA VAL A 166 -1.59 2.00 -0.12
C VAL A 166 -0.42 2.14 0.85
N ASP A 167 0.18 3.33 0.92
CA ASP A 167 1.25 3.62 1.86
C ASP A 167 0.78 3.47 3.32
N LEU A 168 -0.37 4.05 3.66
CA LEU A 168 -0.97 3.97 4.99
C LEU A 168 -1.25 2.52 5.40
N HIS A 169 -1.79 1.70 4.50
CA HIS A 169 -1.99 0.28 4.73
C HIS A 169 -0.65 -0.44 5.00
N ARG A 170 0.41 -0.16 4.23
CA ARG A 170 1.74 -0.77 4.46
C ARG A 170 2.33 -0.38 5.81
N ARG A 171 2.30 0.91 6.15
CA ARG A 171 2.77 1.43 7.45
C ARG A 171 1.97 0.82 8.59
N GLY A 172 0.64 0.81 8.47
CA GLY A 172 -0.25 0.24 9.47
C GLY A 172 -0.04 -1.26 9.67
N ARG A 173 0.15 -2.06 8.60
CA ARG A 173 0.52 -3.48 8.71
C ARG A 173 1.80 -3.69 9.49
N THR A 174 2.80 -2.84 9.25
CA THR A 174 4.09 -2.91 9.94
C THR A 174 3.92 -2.57 11.42
N ALA A 175 3.21 -1.49 11.72
CA ALA A 175 2.91 -1.07 13.08
C ALA A 175 2.08 -2.11 13.85
N ALA A 176 1.16 -2.80 13.18
CA ALA A 176 0.32 -3.84 13.75
C ALA A 176 1.02 -5.21 13.88
N GLY A 177 2.29 -5.34 13.48
CA GLY A 177 3.00 -6.62 13.47
C GLY A 177 2.43 -7.65 12.49
N LEU A 178 1.62 -7.21 11.51
CA LEU A 178 1.00 -8.04 10.48
C LEU A 178 1.93 -8.30 9.29
N THR A 179 3.16 -7.79 9.33
CA THR A 179 4.19 -8.11 8.34
C THR A 179 4.81 -9.46 8.66
N VAL A 180 4.55 -10.45 7.80
CA VAL A 180 5.27 -11.72 7.85
C VAL A 180 6.70 -11.47 7.39
N GLN A 181 7.67 -12.05 8.10
CA GLN A 181 9.05 -11.98 7.69
C GLN A 181 9.21 -12.66 6.32
N ARG A 182 9.88 -11.97 5.40
CA ARG A 182 10.02 -12.41 4.00
C ARG A 182 11.47 -12.77 3.69
N GLU A 183 11.68 -14.00 3.26
CA GLU A 183 12.94 -14.48 2.71
C GLU A 183 13.09 -13.98 1.27
N ARG A 184 14.22 -13.36 0.94
CA ARG A 184 14.51 -12.94 -0.44
C ARG A 184 15.03 -14.13 -1.25
N MET A 185 14.51 -14.30 -2.46
CA MET A 185 15.02 -15.35 -3.35
C MET A 185 16.38 -14.95 -3.95
N PRO A 186 17.29 -15.90 -4.19
CA PRO A 186 18.66 -15.60 -4.62
C PRO A 186 18.77 -15.10 -6.06
N LEU A 187 17.80 -15.43 -6.92
CA LEU A 187 17.77 -15.07 -8.34
C LEU A 187 16.64 -14.06 -8.61
N PRO A 188 16.79 -13.23 -9.66
CA PRO A 188 15.74 -12.29 -10.05
C PRO A 188 14.44 -13.00 -10.46
N CYS A 189 13.34 -12.27 -10.44
CA CYS A 189 12.05 -12.76 -10.91
C CYS A 189 12.15 -13.23 -12.38
N PRO A 190 11.75 -14.46 -12.73
CA PRO A 190 11.87 -14.96 -14.10
C PRO A 190 10.93 -14.26 -15.09
N ARG A 191 9.92 -13.53 -14.59
CA ARG A 191 8.95 -12.81 -15.43
C ARG A 191 9.35 -11.37 -15.74
N CYS A 192 9.98 -10.68 -14.79
CA CYS A 192 10.28 -9.25 -14.91
C CYS A 192 11.75 -8.90 -14.60
N GLU A 193 12.58 -9.89 -14.31
CA GLU A 193 14.02 -9.79 -14.06
C GLU A 193 14.43 -8.91 -12.87
N ARG A 194 13.48 -8.44 -12.08
CA ARG A 194 13.75 -7.64 -10.88
C ARG A 194 14.08 -8.49 -9.66
N ARG A 195 14.95 -7.98 -8.79
CA ARG A 195 15.29 -8.55 -7.47
C ARG A 195 14.23 -8.22 -6.40
N CYS A 196 12.97 -8.43 -6.76
CA CYS A 196 11.80 -8.17 -5.91
C CYS A 196 11.06 -9.47 -5.54
N LEU A 197 11.71 -10.61 -5.78
CA LEU A 197 11.16 -11.93 -5.53
C LEU A 197 11.43 -12.34 -4.08
N GLY A 198 10.42 -12.89 -3.41
CA GLY A 198 10.56 -13.37 -2.05
C GLY A 198 9.50 -14.40 -1.69
N ARG A 199 9.67 -15.00 -0.52
CA ARG A 199 8.78 -15.98 0.09
C ARG A 199 8.50 -15.56 1.51
N ASP A 200 7.24 -15.60 1.91
CA ASP A 200 6.90 -15.36 3.32
C ASP A 200 7.24 -16.63 4.13
N ILE A 201 7.91 -16.46 5.28
CA ILE A 201 8.34 -17.59 6.11
C ILE A 201 7.13 -18.43 6.52
N GLY A 202 7.25 -19.74 6.40
CA GLY A 202 6.17 -20.69 6.69
C GLY A 202 5.22 -20.97 5.52
N THR A 203 5.41 -20.29 4.37
CA THR A 203 4.65 -20.56 3.14
C THR A 203 5.54 -21.23 2.09
N ASP A 204 4.93 -22.00 1.18
CA ASP A 204 5.58 -22.55 -0.02
C ASP A 204 5.42 -21.65 -1.26
N ARG A 205 4.88 -20.44 -1.05
CA ARG A 205 4.49 -19.52 -2.11
C ARG A 205 5.56 -18.45 -2.31
N VAL A 206 6.17 -18.46 -3.50
CA VAL A 206 7.13 -17.45 -3.93
C VAL A 206 6.41 -16.46 -4.84
N ASP A 207 6.46 -15.17 -4.50
CA ASP A 207 5.85 -14.14 -5.32
C ASP A 207 6.79 -12.95 -5.58
N CYS A 208 6.53 -12.26 -6.70
CA CYS A 208 7.24 -11.04 -7.06
C CYS A 208 6.42 -9.82 -6.67
N THR A 209 6.97 -8.97 -5.81
CA THR A 209 6.28 -7.73 -5.40
C THR A 209 6.23 -6.67 -6.52
N ALA A 210 7.01 -6.84 -7.59
CA ALA A 210 7.03 -5.90 -8.72
C ALA A 210 6.06 -6.28 -9.85
N CYS A 211 5.92 -7.56 -10.19
CA CYS A 211 5.07 -8.00 -11.32
C CYS A 211 3.95 -8.95 -10.93
N ARG A 212 3.77 -9.22 -9.63
CA ARG A 212 2.76 -10.14 -9.06
C ARG A 212 2.80 -11.55 -9.65
N GLY A 213 3.93 -11.95 -10.24
CA GLY A 213 4.15 -13.34 -10.62
C GLY A 213 4.20 -14.18 -9.36
N GLU A 214 3.56 -15.34 -9.40
CA GLU A 214 3.45 -16.27 -8.27
C GLU A 214 3.82 -17.67 -8.73
N TRP A 215 4.56 -18.37 -7.89
CA TRP A 215 5.03 -19.73 -8.10
C TRP A 215 5.02 -20.48 -6.77
N THR A 216 4.90 -21.81 -6.83
CA THR A 216 5.33 -22.64 -5.71
C THR A 216 6.87 -22.62 -5.62
N LEU A 217 7.43 -22.91 -4.45
CA LEU A 217 8.89 -22.96 -4.28
C LEU A 217 9.54 -23.95 -5.25
N ASP A 218 8.91 -25.11 -5.43
CA ASP A 218 9.38 -26.12 -6.37
C ASP A 218 9.24 -25.68 -7.83
N GLY A 219 8.13 -25.01 -8.19
CA GLY A 219 7.97 -24.42 -9.52
C GLY A 219 9.05 -23.36 -9.81
N TYR A 220 9.38 -22.52 -8.83
CA TYR A 220 10.45 -21.54 -8.95
C TYR A 220 11.84 -22.19 -9.06
N ARG A 221 12.12 -23.24 -8.30
CA ARG A 221 13.37 -24.02 -8.40
C ARG A 221 13.53 -24.60 -9.81
N GLN A 222 12.48 -25.17 -10.38
CA GLN A 222 12.52 -25.72 -11.74
C GLN A 222 12.85 -24.64 -12.78
N LEU A 223 12.23 -23.47 -12.69
CA LEU A 223 12.52 -22.34 -13.59
C LEU A 223 13.98 -21.85 -13.47
N THR A 224 14.53 -21.84 -12.26
CA THR A 224 15.89 -21.34 -12.02
C THR A 224 16.99 -22.36 -12.35
N VAL A 225 16.74 -23.66 -12.20
CA VAL A 225 17.66 -24.73 -12.62
C VAL A 225 17.88 -24.71 -14.14
N ILE A 226 16.82 -24.47 -14.93
CA ILE A 226 16.92 -24.34 -16.39
C ILE A 226 17.76 -23.10 -16.77
N GLY A 227 17.56 -21.98 -16.07
CA GLY A 227 18.34 -20.75 -16.27
C GLY A 227 19.84 -20.91 -15.95
N ALA A 228 20.17 -21.61 -14.86
CA ALA A 228 21.56 -21.90 -14.49
C ALA A 228 22.25 -22.84 -15.50
N ALA A 229 21.54 -23.85 -16.02
CA ALA A 229 22.04 -24.74 -17.06
C ALA A 229 22.23 -24.06 -18.42
N ALA A 230 21.39 -23.06 -18.74
CA ALA A 230 21.51 -22.25 -19.97
C ALA A 230 22.66 -21.23 -19.89
N ALA A 231 22.85 -20.55 -18.75
CA ALA A 231 23.94 -19.59 -18.54
C ALA A 231 25.33 -20.26 -18.53
N GLY A 232 25.45 -21.47 -17.97
CA GLY A 232 26.69 -22.24 -17.97
C GLY A 232 27.22 -22.62 -19.36
N LYS A 233 26.32 -22.78 -20.35
CA LYS A 233 26.69 -23.07 -21.75
C LYS A 233 27.08 -21.83 -22.56
N ALA A 234 26.64 -20.63 -22.15
CA ALA A 234 26.99 -19.38 -22.83
C ALA A 234 28.36 -18.83 -22.39
N ALA A 235 28.81 -19.15 -21.18
CA ALA A 235 30.11 -18.71 -20.64
C ALA A 235 31.31 -19.56 -21.11
N THR A 236 31.09 -20.59 -21.94
CA THR A 236 32.13 -21.49 -22.48
C THR A 236 32.35 -21.35 -24.00
N ARG A 237 31.93 -20.23 -24.60
CA ARG A 237 32.25 -19.88 -25.99
C ARG A 237 33.06 -18.59 -26.06
#